data_AF-A3CNW2-F1
#
_entry.id   AF-A3CNW2-F1
#
_cell.length_a   1.000
_cell.length_b   1.000
_cell.length_c   1.000
_cell.angle_alpha   90.00
_cell.angle_beta   90.00
_cell.angle_gamma   90.00
#
_symmetry.space_group_name_H-M   'P 1'
#
loop_
_entity.id
_entity.type
_entity.pdbx_description
1 polymer ?
#
loop_
_entity_poly.entity_id
_entity_poly.type
_entity_poly.pdbx_seq_one_letter_code
_entity_poly.pdbx_strand_id
1 'polypeptide(L)' 'MPSTGQIASLIVSHIGQTVRAENPVATLVPSDSELIFEAQVSDKDRADIQKGMKAVIKLQAYP' A
#
# COMPACT_ATOMS: atom_id res chain seq x y z
N MET A 1 8.06 19.65 -3.34
CA MET A 1 6.85 19.50 -4.18
C MET A 1 6.39 18.06 -4.05
N PRO A 2 5.07 17.78 -4.02
CA PRO A 2 4.58 16.40 -4.04
C PRO A 2 5.20 15.67 -5.24
N SER A 3 5.71 14.46 -5.03
CA SER A 3 6.24 13.61 -6.10
C SER A 3 5.11 13.16 -7.02
N THR A 4 5.41 12.79 -8.27
CA THR A 4 4.43 12.10 -9.12
C THR A 4 4.01 10.79 -8.44
N GLY A 5 2.71 10.49 -8.44
CA GLY A 5 2.16 9.37 -7.67
C GLY A 5 0.68 9.10 -7.92
N GLN A 6 0.16 8.03 -7.33
CA GLN A 6 -1.26 7.68 -7.34
C GLN A 6 -1.90 8.07 -6.00
N ILE A 7 -3.15 8.52 -6.04
CA ILE A 7 -3.94 8.77 -4.82
C ILE A 7 -4.35 7.43 -4.24
N ALA A 8 -3.86 7.11 -3.03
CA ALA A 8 -4.25 5.90 -2.31
C ALA A 8 -5.55 6.08 -1.53
N SER A 9 -5.82 7.29 -1.03
CA SER A 9 -7.08 7.61 -0.38
C SER A 9 -7.43 9.09 -0.51
N LEU A 10 -8.72 9.38 -0.61
CA LEU A 10 -9.27 10.74 -0.62
C LEU A 10 -10.24 10.87 0.56
N ILE A 11 -9.86 11.68 1.55
CA ILE A 11 -10.58 11.83 2.83
C ILE A 11 -11.59 12.99 2.75
N VAL A 12 -11.32 13.98 1.90
CA VAL A 12 -12.22 15.09 1.60
C VAL A 12 -12.72 14.95 0.17
N SER A 13 -14.01 14.65 0.02
CA SER A 13 -14.59 14.27 -1.28
C SER A 13 -15.74 15.17 -1.74
N HIS A 14 -16.16 16.14 -0.92
CA HIS A 14 -17.29 17.01 -1.22
C HIS A 14 -16.98 18.49 -0.99
N ILE A 15 -17.60 19.35 -1.79
CA ILE A 15 -17.52 20.81 -1.68
C ILE A 15 -18.23 21.26 -0.39
N GLY A 16 -17.58 22.09 0.42
CA GLY A 16 -18.13 22.62 1.68
C GLY A 16 -17.75 21.84 2.94
N GLN A 17 -16.98 20.75 2.81
CA GLN A 17 -16.46 20.00 3.94
C GLN A 17 -15.33 20.77 4.66
N THR A 18 -15.46 20.98 5.96
CA THR A 18 -14.44 21.66 6.78
C THR A 18 -13.24 20.76 6.99
N VAL A 19 -12.05 21.25 6.63
CA VAL A 19 -10.76 20.57 6.88
C VAL A 19 -10.13 21.17 8.12
N ARG A 20 -9.62 20.31 9.02
CA ARG A 20 -8.83 20.72 10.19
C ARG A 20 -7.38 20.30 9.97
N ALA A 21 -6.42 21.03 10.57
CA ALA A 21 -5.00 20.78 10.34
C ALA A 21 -4.58 19.34 10.74
N GLU A 22 -5.26 18.77 11.74
CA GLU A 22 -5.07 17.38 12.16
C GLU A 22 -5.61 16.32 11.18
N ASN A 23 -6.42 16.72 10.19
CA ASN A 23 -7.08 15.80 9.27
C ASN A 23 -6.40 15.83 7.90
N PRO A 24 -5.65 14.78 7.51
CA PRO A 24 -5.09 14.69 6.17
C PRO A 24 -6.20 14.70 5.11
N VAL A 25 -5.93 15.34 3.97
CA VAL A 25 -6.91 15.50 2.88
C VAL A 25 -6.86 14.31 1.91
N ALA A 26 -5.66 13.83 1.62
CA ALA A 26 -5.42 12.68 0.75
C ALA A 26 -4.06 12.04 1.08
N THR A 27 -3.94 10.75 0.78
CA THR A 27 -2.67 10.02 0.85
C THR A 27 -2.16 9.76 -0.57
N LEU A 28 -0.90 10.10 -0.81
CA LEU A 28 -0.22 9.91 -2.10
C LEU A 28 0.78 8.76 -1.99
N VAL A 29 0.73 7.81 -2.93
CA VAL A 29 1.74 6.77 -3.11
C VAL A 29 2.60 7.16 -4.31
N PRO A 30 3.91 7.42 -4.13
CA PRO A 30 4.80 7.78 -5.23
C PRO A 30 4.82 6.72 -6.34
N SER A 31 4.94 7.13 -7.60
CA SER A 31 4.98 6.20 -8.73
C SER A 31 6.28 5.38 -8.80
N ASP A 32 7.35 5.91 -8.22
CA ASP A 32 8.70 5.33 -8.26
C ASP A 32 9.05 4.57 -6.96
N SER A 33 8.06 4.30 -6.11
CA SER A 33 8.30 3.54 -4.88
C SER A 33 8.48 2.06 -5.16
N GLU A 34 9.43 1.42 -4.46
CA GLU A 34 9.59 -0.02 -4.48
C GLU A 34 8.30 -0.71 -4.02
N LEU A 35 7.84 -1.69 -4.80
CA LEU A 35 6.61 -2.41 -4.50
C LEU A 35 6.91 -3.52 -3.49
N ILE A 36 6.39 -3.37 -2.27
CA ILE A 36 6.60 -4.31 -1.17
C ILE A 36 5.36 -5.20 -1.02
N PHE A 37 5.58 -6.51 -0.97
CA PHE A 37 4.55 -7.49 -0.66
C PHE A 37 4.76 -8.06 0.74
N GLU A 38 3.72 -8.01 1.56
CA GLU A 38 3.69 -8.67 2.87
C GLU A 38 2.85 -9.94 2.77
N ALA A 39 3.41 -11.05 3.26
CA ALA A 39 2.72 -12.32 3.37
C ALA A 39 2.73 -12.77 4.83
N GLN A 40 1.56 -13.18 5.33
CA GLN A 40 1.47 -13.82 6.63
C GLN A 40 1.66 -15.32 6.48
N VAL A 41 2.49 -15.89 7.35
CA VAL A 41 2.79 -17.32 7.38
C VAL A 41 2.52 -17.85 8.78
N SER A 42 2.01 -19.07 8.87
CA SER A 42 1.79 -19.70 10.16
C SER A 42 3.11 -19.99 10.88
N ASP A 43 3.13 -19.90 12.21
CA ASP A 43 4.34 -20.18 13.01
C ASP A 43 4.89 -21.59 12.79
N LYS A 44 4.00 -22.55 12.48
CA LYS A 44 4.38 -23.94 12.16
C LYS A 44 5.26 -24.03 10.92
N ASP A 45 4.98 -23.21 9.92
CA ASP A 45 5.65 -23.25 8.61
C ASP A 45 6.88 -22.31 8.57
N ARG A 46 7.10 -21.51 9.62
CA ARG A 46 8.22 -20.55 9.70
C ARG A 46 9.58 -21.21 9.49
N ALA A 47 9.76 -22.45 9.96
CA ALA A 47 11.01 -23.20 9.83
C ALA A 47 11.35 -23.56 8.37
N ASP A 48 10.33 -23.65 7.51
CA ASP A 48 10.47 -24.02 6.10
C ASP A 48 10.73 -22.82 5.19
N ILE A 49 10.77 -21.60 5.74
CA ILE A 49 11.01 -20.36 5.00
C ILE A 49 12.42 -19.84 5.23
N GLN A 50 13.14 -19.64 4.12
CA GLN A 50 14.52 -19.17 4.10
C GLN A 50 14.70 -18.06 3.08
N LYS A 51 15.69 -17.19 3.32
CA LYS A 51 16.04 -16.11 2.39
C LYS A 51 16.48 -16.70 1.04
N GLY A 52 16.03 -16.08 -0.05
CA GLY A 52 16.37 -16.49 -1.42
C GLY A 52 15.47 -17.58 -2.01
N MET A 53 14.49 -18.09 -1.26
CA MET A 53 13.46 -18.96 -1.82
C MET A 53 12.63 -18.21 -2.86
N LYS A 54 12.30 -18.90 -3.96
CA LYS A 54 11.40 -18.34 -4.98
C LYS A 54 9.99 -18.27 -4.41
N ALA A 55 9.37 -17.09 -4.51
CA ALA A 55 7.97 -16.87 -4.20
C ALA A 55 7.17 -16.67 -5.48
N VAL A 56 5.92 -17.14 -5.49
CA VAL A 56 4.97 -16.90 -6.58
C VAL A 56 3.81 -16.10 -6.02
N ILE A 57 3.56 -14.93 -6.61
CA ILE A 57 2.49 -14.02 -6.18
C ILE A 57 1.39 -14.05 -7.24
N LYS A 58 0.14 -14.31 -6.81
CA LYS A 58 -1.04 -14.25 -7.68
C LYS A 58 -1.90 -13.06 -7.25
N LEU A 59 -2.03 -12.08 -8.14
CA LEU A 59 -2.83 -10.87 -7.92
C LEU A 59 -4.25 -11.09 -8.45
N GLN A 60 -5.25 -11.06 -7.57
CA GLN A 60 -6.65 -11.23 -7.98
C GLN A 60 -7.26 -9.98 -8.64
N ALA A 61 -6.66 -8.80 -8.43
CA ALA A 61 -7.12 -7.54 -9.01
C ALA A 61 -6.88 -7.43 -10.53
N TYR A 62 -6.09 -8.36 -11.09
CA TYR A 62 -5.80 -8.46 -12.51
C TYR A 62 -5.92 -9.95 -12.91
N PRO A 63 -7.15 -10.46 -13.12
CA PRO A 63 -7.39 -11.85 -13.49
C PRO A 63 -6.80 -12.22 -14.86
#